data_AF-A0A938WRT2-F1
#
_entry.id   AF-A0A938WRT2-F1
#
_cell.length_a   1.000
_cell.length_b   1.000
_cell.length_c   1.000
_cell.angle_alpha   90.00
_cell.angle_beta   90.00
_cell.angle_gamma   90.00
#
_symmetry.space_group_name_H-M   'P 1'
#
loop_
_entity.id
_entity.type
_entity.pdbx_description
1 polymer ?
#
loop_
_entity_poly.entity_id
_entity_poly.type
_entity_poly.pdbx_seq_one_letter_code
_entity_poly.pdbx_strand_id
1 'polypeptide(L)'
;MKINSNFVIISFMVSAFLIQSCSNQDDNKVVPLTEQSAMDSIIEKSPIDGAKFYITNRSGNAFFDRLYNDSIVPALRFCNYYELKEICGILKNTICYNRVYEFFKEKKEEYVSSVTLELKQNCEIEKAIFEKIIMPAIVMGVDSMLDEDIGAVFSKYAGGLLNYRKLHFLFGRDRNDFKDMFWEKLDTAKYQEHIRTYIQAYLDTINLKQKEYCLQIVNKEFNNKMILENPMMKIGLTSSTLKHIQKYTLGQKDEILEEAVKDYVVPLALAGVSGGVSTLYDIGSTVYDIKVTIDDIKKQNVNPDDMVKYVCAHDLSFQIENYYMPQCKDIVMGLIDDSNEKLLNYIISNL
;
A
#
# COMPACT_ATOMS: atom_id res chain seq x y z
N MET A 1 -41.17 21.06 7.69
CA MET A 1 -41.49 21.74 6.42
C MET A 1 -40.88 20.90 5.30
N LYS A 2 -41.56 19.82 4.88
CA LYS A 2 -42.19 19.63 3.56
C LYS A 2 -41.33 20.01 2.33
N ILE A 3 -40.94 18.97 1.55
CA ILE A 3 -41.16 18.80 0.08
C ILE A 3 -40.22 19.66 -0.82
N ASN A 4 -39.58 19.24 -1.94
CA ASN A 4 -39.81 18.17 -2.91
C ASN A 4 -38.58 17.83 -3.79
N SER A 5 -38.74 16.71 -4.49
CA SER A 5 -38.02 16.14 -5.64
C SER A 5 -38.05 16.98 -6.96
N ASN A 6 -37.17 16.60 -7.91
CA ASN A 6 -37.22 16.69 -9.41
C ASN A 6 -36.00 17.39 -10.04
N PHE A 7 -35.14 16.79 -10.89
CA PHE A 7 -35.32 16.18 -12.24
C PHE A 7 -35.91 17.13 -13.28
N VAL A 8 -35.11 17.59 -14.26
CA VAL A 8 -35.42 18.07 -15.64
C VAL A 8 -34.06 18.28 -16.35
N ILE A 9 -33.56 17.43 -17.27
CA ILE A 9 -33.88 17.22 -18.71
C ILE A 9 -33.83 18.51 -19.54
N ILE A 10 -32.74 18.69 -20.29
CA ILE A 10 -32.59 19.78 -21.27
C ILE A 10 -33.17 19.35 -22.62
N SER A 11 -34.04 20.24 -23.12
CA SER A 11 -34.86 20.26 -24.33
C SER A 11 -34.06 20.44 -25.63
N PHE A 12 -34.64 20.03 -26.77
CA PHE A 12 -34.81 20.72 -28.07
C PHE A 12 -35.12 19.63 -29.13
N MET A 13 -36.07 19.71 -30.08
CA MET A 13 -37.10 20.68 -30.45
C MET A 13 -38.10 19.90 -31.32
N VAL A 14 -39.39 20.06 -31.08
CA VAL A 14 -40.47 19.51 -31.94
C VAL A 14 -40.78 20.51 -33.04
N SER A 15 -40.69 20.06 -34.29
CA SER A 15 -41.35 20.72 -35.42
C SER A 15 -42.39 19.76 -35.98
N ALA A 16 -43.65 20.06 -35.68
CA ALA A 16 -44.81 19.38 -36.23
C ALA A 16 -45.01 19.77 -37.70
N PHE A 17 -45.19 18.78 -38.57
CA PHE A 17 -46.04 18.90 -39.74
C PHE A 17 -47.04 17.75 -39.71
N LEU A 18 -48.30 18.09 -39.40
CA LEU A 18 -49.46 17.27 -39.70
C LEU A 18 -49.84 17.52 -41.16
N ILE A 19 -49.88 16.47 -41.97
CA ILE A 19 -50.78 16.40 -43.11
C ILE A 19 -51.72 15.22 -42.88
N GLN A 20 -52.99 15.52 -43.12
CA GLN A 20 -54.20 14.75 -42.88
C GLN A 20 -54.28 13.48 -43.74
N SER A 21 -54.92 12.48 -43.15
CA SER A 21 -55.50 11.25 -43.71
C SER A 21 -55.76 11.22 -45.23
N CYS A 22 -55.17 10.22 -45.89
CA CYS A 22 -55.88 9.40 -46.86
C CYS A 22 -55.68 7.93 -46.46
N SER A 23 -56.79 7.28 -46.11
CA SER A 23 -56.88 5.83 -46.01
C SER A 23 -56.59 5.19 -47.36
N ASN A 24 -55.42 4.58 -47.50
CA ASN A 24 -55.24 3.47 -48.41
C ASN A 24 -54.83 2.27 -47.55
N GLN A 25 -55.70 1.26 -47.53
CA GLN A 25 -55.26 -0.12 -47.41
C GLN A 25 -54.29 -0.34 -48.57
N ASP A 26 -53.00 -0.13 -48.33
CA ASP A 26 -51.95 -0.72 -49.14
C ASP A 26 -51.36 -1.84 -48.32
N ASP A 27 -51.34 -3.02 -48.93
CA ASP A 27 -50.73 -4.23 -48.44
C ASP A 27 -49.45 -3.95 -47.64
N ASN A 28 -49.24 -4.71 -46.57
CA ASN A 28 -47.92 -4.89 -45.96
C ASN A 28 -46.95 -5.49 -47.00
N LYS A 29 -46.55 -4.71 -48.00
CA LYS A 29 -45.38 -4.95 -48.83
C LYS A 29 -44.21 -4.53 -47.97
N VAL A 30 -43.66 -5.50 -47.23
CA VAL A 30 -42.29 -5.41 -46.73
C VAL A 30 -41.44 -5.02 -47.94
N VAL A 31 -41.02 -3.77 -48.01
CA VAL A 31 -40.14 -3.31 -49.09
C VAL A 31 -38.88 -4.17 -48.97
N PRO A 32 -38.56 -4.99 -49.97
CA PRO A 32 -37.39 -5.85 -49.90
C PRO A 32 -36.15 -4.97 -49.75
N LEU A 33 -35.32 -5.27 -48.77
CA LEU A 33 -34.06 -4.56 -48.54
C LEU A 33 -33.23 -4.63 -49.83
N THR A 34 -32.77 -3.47 -50.29
CA THR A 34 -31.74 -3.37 -51.34
C THR A 34 -30.36 -3.30 -50.72
N GLU A 35 -29.31 -3.62 -51.48
CA GLU A 35 -27.92 -3.49 -51.02
C GLU A 35 -27.62 -2.10 -50.44
N GLN A 36 -28.10 -1.03 -51.09
CA GLN A 36 -27.90 0.35 -50.66
C GLN A 36 -28.63 0.64 -49.35
N SER A 37 -29.92 0.31 -49.25
CA SER A 37 -30.70 0.55 -48.01
C SER A 37 -30.18 -0.27 -46.82
N ALA A 38 -29.64 -1.47 -47.07
CA ALA A 38 -29.00 -2.29 -46.05
C ALA A 38 -27.68 -1.66 -45.58
N MET A 39 -26.88 -1.14 -46.50
CA MET A 39 -25.61 -0.48 -46.21
C MET A 39 -25.81 0.80 -45.40
N ASP A 40 -26.73 1.67 -45.83
CA ASP A 40 -27.05 2.92 -45.13
C ASP A 40 -27.49 2.64 -43.68
N SER A 41 -28.34 1.62 -43.49
CA SER A 41 -28.81 1.20 -42.16
C SER A 41 -27.69 0.62 -41.28
N ILE A 42 -26.69 -0.07 -41.85
CA ILE A 42 -25.55 -0.60 -41.09
C ILE A 42 -24.58 0.52 -40.69
N ILE A 43 -24.33 1.48 -41.57
CA ILE A 43 -23.39 2.59 -41.32
C ILE A 43 -23.88 3.49 -40.18
N GLU A 44 -25.19 3.67 -40.04
CA GLU A 44 -25.79 4.45 -38.94
C GLU A 44 -25.79 3.72 -37.58
N LYS A 45 -25.39 2.45 -37.54
CA LYS A 45 -25.41 1.61 -36.34
C LYS A 45 -24.03 1.46 -35.71
N SER A 46 -24.02 1.14 -34.40
CA SER A 46 -22.80 0.64 -33.77
C SER A 46 -22.35 -0.67 -34.45
N PRO A 47 -21.06 -1.03 -34.42
CA PRO A 47 -20.58 -2.30 -35.00
C PRO A 47 -21.34 -3.53 -34.49
N ILE A 48 -21.69 -3.53 -33.20
CA ILE A 48 -22.48 -4.59 -32.55
C ILE A 48 -23.91 -4.63 -33.12
N ASP A 49 -24.58 -3.48 -33.21
CA ASP A 49 -25.94 -3.41 -33.73
C ASP A 49 -26.00 -3.70 -35.24
N GLY A 50 -24.94 -3.34 -35.97
CA GLY A 50 -24.75 -3.73 -37.37
C GLY A 50 -24.65 -5.25 -37.54
N ALA A 51 -23.93 -5.94 -36.65
CA ALA A 51 -23.86 -7.40 -36.62
C ALA A 51 -25.23 -8.04 -36.29
N LYS A 52 -25.96 -7.49 -35.31
CA LYS A 52 -27.34 -7.92 -34.96
C LYS A 52 -28.29 -7.73 -36.14
N PHE A 53 -28.18 -6.59 -36.83
CA PHE A 53 -28.98 -6.29 -38.02
C PHE A 53 -28.68 -7.27 -39.17
N TYR A 54 -27.41 -7.60 -39.42
CA TYR A 54 -27.03 -8.62 -40.39
C TYR A 54 -27.66 -9.99 -40.09
N ILE A 55 -27.51 -10.50 -38.87
CA ILE A 55 -28.07 -11.81 -38.48
C ILE A 55 -29.58 -11.86 -38.65
N THR A 56 -30.27 -10.76 -38.32
CA THR A 56 -31.74 -10.69 -38.39
C THR A 56 -32.25 -10.74 -39.83
N ASN A 57 -31.49 -10.19 -40.80
CA ASN A 57 -31.97 -9.97 -42.17
C ASN A 57 -31.36 -10.91 -43.22
N ARG A 58 -30.27 -11.63 -42.89
CA ARG A 58 -29.53 -12.45 -43.88
C ARG A 58 -30.32 -13.63 -44.45
N SER A 59 -31.24 -14.24 -43.70
CA SER A 59 -32.01 -15.40 -44.16
C SER A 59 -33.03 -15.05 -45.25
N GLY A 60 -33.52 -13.80 -45.25
CA GLY A 60 -34.46 -13.30 -46.24
C GLY A 60 -33.81 -12.67 -47.47
N ASN A 61 -32.47 -12.50 -47.50
CA ASN A 61 -31.79 -11.68 -48.50
C ASN A 61 -30.44 -12.28 -48.92
N ALA A 62 -30.37 -12.85 -50.13
CA ALA A 62 -29.18 -13.56 -50.62
C ALA A 62 -27.92 -12.68 -50.78
N PHE A 63 -28.06 -11.36 -50.90
CA PHE A 63 -26.94 -10.42 -51.07
C PHE A 63 -26.22 -10.08 -49.75
N PHE A 64 -26.86 -10.24 -48.59
CA PHE A 64 -26.35 -9.73 -47.31
C PHE A 64 -25.02 -10.38 -46.91
N ASP A 65 -24.88 -11.68 -47.14
CA ASP A 65 -23.67 -12.43 -46.82
C ASP A 65 -22.45 -11.87 -47.57
N ARG A 66 -22.62 -11.52 -48.85
CA ARG A 66 -21.57 -10.88 -49.65
C ARG A 66 -21.33 -9.44 -49.21
N LEU A 67 -22.39 -8.63 -49.10
CA LEU A 67 -22.30 -7.21 -48.73
C LEU A 67 -21.59 -7.04 -47.38
N TYR A 68 -22.01 -7.79 -46.37
CA TYR A 68 -21.45 -7.70 -45.02
C TYR A 68 -19.99 -8.18 -45.00
N ASN A 69 -19.69 -9.30 -45.65
CA ASN A 69 -18.33 -9.86 -45.68
C ASN A 69 -17.32 -8.97 -46.43
N ASP A 70 -17.74 -8.37 -47.52
CA ASP A 70 -16.85 -7.63 -48.42
C ASP A 70 -16.70 -6.17 -47.98
N SER A 71 -17.76 -5.57 -47.44
CA SER A 71 -17.80 -4.13 -47.14
C SER A 71 -17.72 -3.81 -45.65
N ILE A 72 -18.33 -4.62 -44.78
CA ILE A 72 -18.41 -4.32 -43.33
C ILE A 72 -17.30 -4.99 -42.54
N VAL A 73 -17.08 -6.30 -42.75
CA VAL A 73 -16.05 -7.07 -42.02
C VAL A 73 -14.67 -6.40 -42.06
N PRO A 74 -14.15 -5.86 -43.19
CA PRO A 74 -12.86 -5.18 -43.19
C PRO A 74 -12.78 -3.97 -42.25
N ALA A 75 -13.90 -3.27 -42.01
CA ALA A 75 -13.95 -2.14 -41.10
C ALA A 75 -13.93 -2.57 -39.62
N LEU A 76 -14.42 -3.78 -39.31
CA LEU A 76 -14.43 -4.32 -37.95
C LEU A 76 -13.02 -4.51 -37.36
N ARG A 77 -11.97 -4.54 -38.18
CA ARG A 77 -10.57 -4.58 -37.70
C ARG A 77 -10.19 -3.41 -36.77
N PHE A 78 -10.94 -2.31 -36.83
CA PHE A 78 -10.73 -1.13 -36.00
C PHE A 78 -11.52 -1.13 -34.70
N CYS A 79 -12.39 -2.12 -34.49
CA CYS A 79 -13.12 -2.29 -33.24
C CYS A 79 -12.18 -2.71 -32.10
N ASN A 80 -12.59 -2.40 -30.86
CA ASN A 80 -11.85 -2.82 -29.67
C ASN A 80 -12.13 -4.30 -29.32
N TYR A 81 -11.37 -4.83 -28.35
CA TYR A 81 -11.50 -6.22 -27.89
C TYR A 81 -12.93 -6.60 -27.46
N TYR A 82 -13.61 -5.75 -26.68
CA TYR A 82 -14.95 -6.05 -26.16
C TYR A 82 -16.01 -6.06 -27.27
N GLU A 83 -15.93 -5.11 -28.20
CA GLU A 83 -16.79 -5.07 -29.38
C GLU A 83 -16.62 -6.34 -30.23
N LEU A 84 -15.37 -6.71 -30.55
CA LEU A 84 -15.08 -7.92 -31.33
C LEU A 84 -15.48 -9.20 -30.61
N LYS A 85 -15.38 -9.26 -29.27
CA LYS A 85 -15.85 -10.39 -28.46
C LYS A 85 -17.35 -10.60 -28.63
N GLU A 86 -18.14 -9.53 -28.52
CA GLU A 86 -19.60 -9.61 -28.70
C GLU A 86 -19.96 -9.94 -30.15
N ILE A 87 -19.32 -9.29 -31.12
CA ILE A 87 -19.55 -9.53 -32.56
C ILE A 87 -19.21 -10.97 -32.93
N CYS A 88 -18.11 -11.54 -32.43
CA CYS A 88 -17.78 -12.97 -32.64
C CYS A 88 -18.88 -13.89 -32.09
N GLY A 89 -19.45 -13.55 -30.92
CA GLY A 89 -20.59 -14.27 -30.36
C GLY A 89 -21.83 -14.24 -31.26
N ILE A 90 -22.13 -13.07 -31.84
CA ILE A 90 -23.25 -12.85 -32.76
C ILE A 90 -23.03 -13.60 -34.08
N LEU A 91 -21.81 -13.57 -34.63
CA LEU A 91 -21.49 -14.06 -35.97
C LEU A 91 -21.09 -15.55 -36.03
N LYS A 92 -21.05 -16.27 -34.91
CA LYS A 92 -20.47 -17.62 -34.75
C LYS A 92 -20.84 -18.66 -35.84
N ASN A 93 -22.04 -18.57 -36.42
CA ASN A 93 -22.55 -19.51 -37.42
C ASN A 93 -22.67 -18.88 -38.83
N THR A 94 -21.79 -17.94 -39.16
CA THR A 94 -21.83 -17.19 -40.43
C THR A 94 -20.52 -17.34 -41.19
N ILE A 95 -20.56 -17.07 -42.50
CA ILE A 95 -19.35 -17.08 -43.33
C ILE A 95 -18.35 -15.99 -42.91
N CYS A 96 -18.82 -14.93 -42.28
CA CYS A 96 -18.01 -13.80 -41.82
C CYS A 96 -17.20 -14.13 -40.55
N TYR A 97 -17.59 -15.17 -39.81
CA TYR A 97 -17.01 -15.49 -38.50
C TYR A 97 -15.50 -15.63 -38.53
N ASN A 98 -14.96 -16.46 -39.44
CA ASN A 98 -13.54 -16.77 -39.47
C ASN A 98 -12.69 -15.51 -39.62
N ARG A 99 -13.12 -14.57 -40.48
CA ARG A 99 -12.38 -13.33 -40.73
C ARG A 99 -12.45 -12.37 -39.53
N VAL A 100 -13.61 -12.26 -38.88
CA VAL A 100 -13.76 -11.44 -37.66
C VAL A 100 -13.01 -12.06 -36.49
N TYR A 101 -12.95 -13.39 -36.42
CA TYR A 101 -12.24 -14.11 -35.38
C TYR A 101 -10.72 -13.88 -35.42
N GLU A 102 -10.13 -13.71 -36.61
CA GLU A 102 -8.72 -13.30 -36.73
C GLU A 102 -8.49 -11.91 -36.13
N PHE A 103 -9.34 -10.91 -36.43
CA PHE A 103 -9.26 -9.58 -35.80
C PHE A 103 -9.44 -9.65 -34.29
N PHE A 104 -10.35 -10.50 -33.81
CA PHE A 104 -10.55 -10.72 -32.38
C PHE A 104 -9.29 -11.28 -31.69
N LYS A 105 -8.59 -12.24 -32.31
CA LYS A 105 -7.33 -12.78 -31.74
C LYS A 105 -6.27 -11.70 -31.63
N GLU A 106 -6.05 -10.95 -32.71
CA GLU A 106 -5.08 -9.84 -32.73
C GLU A 106 -5.39 -8.83 -31.63
N LYS A 107 -6.65 -8.38 -31.52
CA LYS A 107 -7.08 -7.43 -30.47
C LYS A 107 -7.03 -8.02 -29.07
N LYS A 108 -7.24 -9.32 -28.90
CA LYS A 108 -7.07 -9.99 -27.62
C LYS A 108 -5.60 -9.97 -27.18
N GLU A 109 -4.67 -10.25 -28.08
CA GLU A 109 -3.23 -10.23 -27.79
C GLU A 109 -2.74 -8.81 -27.45
N GLU A 110 -3.17 -7.81 -28.22
CA GLU A 110 -2.90 -6.39 -27.91
C GLU A 110 -3.44 -6.01 -26.52
N TYR A 111 -4.68 -6.41 -26.21
CA TYR A 111 -5.32 -6.10 -24.94
C TYR A 111 -4.62 -6.77 -23.75
N VAL A 112 -4.28 -8.07 -23.87
CA VAL A 112 -3.51 -8.80 -22.86
C VAL A 112 -2.15 -8.13 -22.62
N SER A 113 -1.48 -7.68 -23.68
CA SER A 113 -0.21 -6.97 -23.57
C SER A 113 -0.35 -5.64 -22.82
N SER A 114 -1.43 -4.89 -23.10
CA SER A 114 -1.75 -3.63 -22.40
C SER A 114 -1.99 -3.86 -20.91
N VAL A 115 -2.84 -4.83 -20.55
CA VAL A 115 -3.13 -5.16 -19.15
C VAL A 115 -1.86 -5.62 -18.42
N THR A 116 -1.03 -6.43 -19.09
CA THR A 116 0.25 -6.89 -18.52
C THR A 116 1.17 -5.72 -18.18
N LEU A 117 1.27 -4.73 -19.07
CA LEU A 117 2.10 -3.54 -18.84
C LEU A 117 1.54 -2.68 -17.70
N GLU A 118 0.23 -2.46 -17.68
CA GLU A 118 -0.44 -1.69 -16.62
C GLU A 118 -0.24 -2.32 -15.25
N LEU A 119 -0.44 -3.63 -15.11
CA LEU A 119 -0.24 -4.33 -13.83
C LEU A 119 1.22 -4.31 -13.37
N LYS A 120 2.19 -4.40 -14.30
CA LYS A 120 3.61 -4.22 -13.95
C LYS A 120 3.89 -2.83 -13.41
N GLN A 121 3.32 -1.79 -14.01
CA GLN A 121 3.48 -0.42 -13.54
C GLN A 121 2.81 -0.21 -12.17
N ASN A 122 1.62 -0.77 -11.97
CA ASN A 122 0.90 -0.71 -10.69
C ASN A 122 1.70 -1.40 -9.57
N CYS A 123 2.26 -2.58 -9.84
CA CYS A 123 3.13 -3.28 -8.89
C CYS A 123 4.30 -2.39 -8.43
N GLU A 124 5.00 -1.72 -9.36
CA GLU A 124 6.11 -0.83 -9.00
C GLU A 124 5.65 0.41 -8.22
N ILE A 125 4.46 0.96 -8.52
CA ILE A 125 3.86 2.05 -7.74
C ILE A 125 3.52 1.59 -6.32
N GLU A 126 2.93 0.41 -6.17
CA GLU A 126 2.59 -0.19 -4.86
C GLU A 126 3.85 -0.38 -4.01
N LYS A 127 4.94 -0.89 -4.59
CA LYS A 127 6.23 -1.01 -3.89
C LYS A 127 6.78 0.36 -3.48
N ALA A 128 6.74 1.34 -4.39
CA ALA A 128 7.25 2.68 -4.13
C ALA A 128 6.46 3.42 -3.04
N ILE A 129 5.13 3.27 -2.99
CA ILE A 129 4.28 3.82 -1.92
C ILE A 129 4.66 3.20 -0.58
N PHE A 130 4.87 1.89 -0.54
CA PHE A 130 5.28 1.22 0.69
C PHE A 130 6.61 1.79 1.23
N GLU A 131 7.64 1.86 0.39
CA GLU A 131 8.97 2.33 0.81
C GLU A 131 9.00 3.81 1.17
N LYS A 132 8.33 4.65 0.39
CA LYS A 132 8.49 6.12 0.50
C LYS A 132 7.47 6.78 1.41
N ILE A 133 6.37 6.09 1.72
CA ILE A 133 5.25 6.67 2.47
C ILE A 133 4.93 5.82 3.70
N ILE A 134 4.67 4.53 3.51
CA ILE A 134 4.19 3.66 4.59
C ILE A 134 5.30 3.37 5.61
N MET A 135 6.49 2.96 5.14
CA MET A 135 7.63 2.68 6.02
C MET A 135 8.04 3.90 6.87
N PRO A 136 8.23 5.11 6.31
CA PRO A 136 8.54 6.30 7.12
C PRO A 136 7.45 6.63 8.14
N ALA A 137 6.17 6.49 7.78
CA ALA A 137 5.07 6.74 8.71
C ALA A 137 5.08 5.75 9.88
N ILE A 138 5.42 4.49 9.62
CA ILE A 138 5.60 3.46 10.66
C ILE A 138 6.78 3.82 11.56
N VAL A 139 7.95 4.18 10.99
CA VAL A 139 9.14 4.56 11.77
C VAL A 139 8.83 5.74 12.69
N MET A 140 8.19 6.79 12.17
CA MET A 140 7.76 7.94 12.98
C MET A 140 6.80 7.55 14.12
N GLY A 141 5.86 6.64 13.85
CA GLY A 141 4.94 6.13 14.87
C GLY A 141 5.66 5.35 15.97
N VAL A 142 6.61 4.50 15.58
CA VAL A 142 7.46 3.74 16.51
C VAL A 142 8.35 4.67 17.33
N ASP A 143 8.96 5.69 16.72
CA ASP A 143 9.80 6.67 17.43
C ASP A 143 9.02 7.39 18.53
N SER A 144 7.79 7.82 18.24
CA SER A 144 6.92 8.44 19.24
C SER A 144 6.59 7.48 20.40
N MET A 145 6.36 6.19 20.11
CA MET A 145 6.10 5.20 21.15
C MET A 145 7.34 4.92 22.00
N LEU A 146 8.52 4.87 21.37
CA LEU A 146 9.80 4.68 22.05
C LEU A 146 10.12 5.85 22.97
N ASP A 147 9.92 7.09 22.54
CA ASP A 147 10.14 8.28 23.36
C ASP A 147 9.27 8.28 24.62
N GLU A 148 8.00 7.90 24.50
CA GLU A 148 7.08 7.75 25.63
C GLU A 148 7.54 6.64 26.61
N ASP A 149 7.82 5.45 26.08
CA ASP A 149 8.19 4.28 26.90
C ASP A 149 9.56 4.50 27.58
N ILE A 150 10.54 5.08 26.89
CA ILE A 150 11.84 5.48 27.46
C ILE A 150 11.68 6.61 28.47
N GLY A 151 10.81 7.60 28.21
CA GLY A 151 10.49 8.65 29.17
C GLY A 151 9.95 8.08 30.49
N ALA A 152 9.10 7.05 30.42
CA ALA A 152 8.56 6.36 31.59
C ALA A 152 9.62 5.55 32.34
N VAL A 153 10.45 4.78 31.61
CA VAL A 153 11.61 4.05 32.19
C VAL A 153 12.54 5.02 32.91
N PHE A 154 12.91 6.10 32.25
CA PHE A 154 13.82 7.10 32.81
C PHE A 154 13.20 7.82 34.00
N SER A 155 11.91 8.18 33.97
CA SER A 155 11.24 8.82 35.10
C SER A 155 11.28 7.93 36.36
N LYS A 156 11.04 6.62 36.20
CA LYS A 156 11.18 5.63 37.28
C LYS A 156 12.63 5.52 37.77
N TYR A 157 13.57 5.51 36.84
CA TYR A 157 15.01 5.43 37.12
C TYR A 157 15.61 6.68 37.77
N ALA A 158 15.14 7.87 37.41
CA ALA A 158 15.59 9.14 37.98
C ALA A 158 14.72 9.62 39.14
N GLY A 159 13.65 8.89 39.50
CA GLY A 159 12.85 9.16 40.71
C GLY A 159 11.86 10.32 40.62
N GLY A 160 11.49 10.78 39.41
CA GLY A 160 10.35 11.67 39.12
C GLY A 160 10.33 13.10 39.69
N LEU A 161 10.97 13.36 40.86
CA LEU A 161 11.00 14.64 41.58
C LEU A 161 12.34 14.78 42.35
N LEU A 162 12.96 15.96 42.23
CA LEU A 162 14.35 16.30 42.62
C LEU A 162 14.84 15.76 43.98
N ASN A 163 13.98 15.67 45.00
CA ASN A 163 14.39 15.24 46.35
C ASN A 163 14.42 13.70 46.54
N TYR A 164 13.65 12.93 45.77
CA TYR A 164 13.70 11.46 45.82
C TYR A 164 14.78 10.88 44.90
N ARG A 165 15.13 11.61 43.83
CA ARG A 165 16.20 11.26 42.88
C ARG A 165 17.54 10.99 43.58
N LYS A 166 17.97 11.91 44.44
CA LYS A 166 19.28 11.85 45.12
C LYS A 166 19.38 10.67 46.09
N LEU A 167 18.27 10.36 46.77
CA LEU A 167 18.20 9.21 47.68
C LEU A 167 18.38 7.89 46.93
N HIS A 168 17.72 7.69 45.78
CA HIS A 168 17.85 6.44 45.02
C HIS A 168 19.28 6.15 44.54
N PHE A 169 20.00 7.17 44.06
CA PHE A 169 21.39 7.00 43.63
C PHE A 169 22.35 6.80 44.81
N LEU A 170 22.09 7.45 45.96
CA LEU A 170 22.84 7.24 47.20
C LEU A 170 22.65 5.82 47.79
N PHE A 171 21.46 5.25 47.68
CA PHE A 171 21.15 3.89 48.17
C PHE A 171 21.53 2.77 47.19
N GLY A 172 22.34 3.07 46.17
CA GLY A 172 22.99 2.05 45.35
C GLY A 172 22.46 1.87 43.93
N ARG A 173 21.50 2.70 43.46
CA ARG A 173 20.97 2.59 42.09
C ARG A 173 22.09 2.60 41.05
N ASP A 174 22.05 1.65 40.11
CA ASP A 174 23.08 1.43 39.10
C ASP A 174 22.50 1.07 37.71
N ARG A 175 23.40 0.75 36.77
CA ARG A 175 23.02 0.40 35.38
C ARG A 175 22.16 -0.87 35.28
N ASN A 176 22.27 -1.80 36.23
CA ASN A 176 21.50 -3.03 36.25
C ASN A 176 20.06 -2.72 36.69
N ASP A 177 19.86 -1.81 37.64
CA ASP A 177 18.52 -1.31 37.99
C ASP A 177 17.83 -0.66 36.79
N PHE A 178 18.57 0.11 35.97
CA PHE A 178 18.02 0.64 34.72
C PHE A 178 17.61 -0.48 33.77
N LYS A 179 18.46 -1.50 33.60
CA LYS A 179 18.19 -2.65 32.73
C LYS A 179 16.94 -3.42 33.19
N ASP A 180 16.76 -3.61 34.49
CA ASP A 180 15.60 -4.30 35.05
C ASP A 180 14.32 -3.48 34.83
N MET A 181 14.36 -2.17 35.09
CA MET A 181 13.23 -1.26 34.82
C MET A 181 12.90 -1.17 33.33
N PHE A 182 13.93 -1.24 32.48
CA PHE A 182 13.79 -1.27 31.03
C PHE A 182 13.01 -2.50 30.59
N TRP A 183 13.40 -3.70 31.03
CA TRP A 183 12.69 -4.94 30.67
C TRP A 183 11.31 -5.09 31.32
N GLU A 184 11.07 -4.44 32.45
CA GLU A 184 9.74 -4.39 33.07
C GLU A 184 8.74 -3.54 32.26
N LYS A 185 9.23 -2.55 31.50
CA LYS A 185 8.40 -1.55 30.82
C LYS A 185 8.38 -1.65 29.31
N LEU A 186 9.45 -2.17 28.71
CA LEU A 186 9.54 -2.29 27.25
C LEU A 186 8.74 -3.51 26.78
N ASP A 187 7.64 -3.25 26.09
CA ASP A 187 6.84 -4.29 25.43
C ASP A 187 7.19 -4.36 23.94
N THR A 188 8.01 -5.34 23.56
CA THR A 188 8.39 -5.54 22.16
C THR A 188 7.21 -5.96 21.28
N ALA A 189 6.21 -6.64 21.85
CA ALA A 189 5.02 -7.06 21.11
C ALA A 189 4.15 -5.87 20.72
N LYS A 190 4.10 -4.83 21.57
CA LYS A 190 3.41 -3.56 21.28
C LYS A 190 3.94 -2.91 19.99
N TYR A 191 5.27 -2.83 19.80
CA TYR A 191 5.84 -2.26 18.58
C TYR A 191 5.62 -3.16 17.37
N GLN A 192 5.78 -4.47 17.52
CA GLN A 192 5.50 -5.42 16.44
C GLN A 192 4.05 -5.33 15.96
N GLU A 193 3.08 -5.22 16.88
CA GLU A 193 1.67 -5.12 16.54
C GLU A 193 1.33 -3.80 15.84
N HIS A 194 1.93 -2.69 16.29
CA HIS A 194 1.80 -1.40 15.61
C HIS A 194 2.29 -1.49 14.15
N ILE A 195 3.50 -1.99 13.95
CA ILE A 195 4.09 -2.17 12.62
C ILE A 195 3.20 -3.09 11.76
N ARG A 196 2.81 -4.25 12.29
CA ARG A 196 1.96 -5.24 11.60
C ARG A 196 0.63 -4.64 11.17
N THR A 197 -0.03 -3.87 12.04
CA THR A 197 -1.34 -3.28 11.75
C THR A 197 -1.27 -2.32 10.58
N TYR A 198 -0.26 -1.44 10.54
CA TYR A 198 -0.08 -0.49 9.45
C TYR A 198 0.25 -1.20 8.13
N ILE A 199 1.14 -2.18 8.17
CA ILE A 199 1.50 -2.96 6.97
C ILE A 199 0.28 -3.74 6.46
N GLN A 200 -0.45 -4.42 7.34
CA GLN A 200 -1.62 -5.20 6.94
C GLN A 200 -2.72 -4.31 6.35
N ALA A 201 -2.98 -3.15 6.94
CA ALA A 201 -3.95 -2.18 6.40
C ALA A 201 -3.57 -1.72 4.97
N TYR A 202 -2.27 -1.54 4.72
CA TYR A 202 -1.77 -1.22 3.39
C TYR A 202 -1.98 -2.37 2.40
N LEU A 203 -1.62 -3.60 2.77
CA LEU A 203 -1.84 -4.79 1.94
C LEU A 203 -3.34 -5.03 1.65
N ASP A 204 -4.22 -4.80 2.63
CA ASP A 204 -5.67 -4.91 2.45
C ASP A 204 -6.20 -3.86 1.45
N THR A 205 -5.59 -2.67 1.42
CA THR A 205 -5.91 -1.62 0.44
C THR A 205 -5.53 -2.02 -0.98
N ILE A 206 -4.34 -2.62 -1.17
CA ILE A 206 -3.93 -3.16 -2.47
C ILE A 206 -4.92 -4.22 -2.94
N ASN A 207 -5.29 -5.17 -2.06
CA ASN A 207 -6.25 -6.22 -2.41
C ASN A 207 -7.61 -5.65 -2.85
N LEU A 208 -8.11 -4.60 -2.17
CA LEU A 208 -9.33 -3.90 -2.58
C LEU A 208 -9.21 -3.32 -4.00
N LYS A 209 -8.08 -2.68 -4.32
CA LYS A 209 -7.83 -2.11 -5.65
C LYS A 209 -7.70 -3.18 -6.74
N GLN A 210 -7.04 -4.28 -6.42
CA GLN A 210 -6.93 -5.43 -7.31
C GLN A 210 -8.30 -6.06 -7.60
N LYS A 211 -9.16 -6.15 -6.57
CA LYS A 211 -10.56 -6.62 -6.73
C LYS A 211 -11.37 -5.68 -7.63
N GLU A 212 -11.30 -4.36 -7.39
CA GLU A 212 -11.97 -3.35 -8.21
C GLU A 212 -11.53 -3.41 -9.67
N TYR A 213 -10.21 -3.50 -9.91
CA TYR A 213 -9.65 -3.61 -11.26
C TYR A 213 -10.10 -4.90 -11.96
N CYS A 214 -10.02 -6.05 -11.29
CA CYS A 214 -10.44 -7.33 -11.88
C CYS A 214 -11.92 -7.33 -12.30
N LEU A 215 -12.79 -6.74 -11.46
CA LEU A 215 -14.21 -6.60 -11.77
C LEU A 215 -14.44 -5.76 -13.03
N GLN A 216 -13.66 -4.69 -13.22
CA GLN A 216 -13.77 -3.85 -14.42
C GLN A 216 -13.31 -4.57 -15.69
N ILE A 217 -12.25 -5.38 -15.60
CA ILE A 217 -11.63 -6.01 -16.78
C ILE A 217 -12.38 -7.28 -17.21
N VAL A 218 -12.71 -8.19 -16.28
CA VAL A 218 -13.30 -9.50 -16.60
C VAL A 218 -14.67 -9.73 -15.96
N ASN A 219 -15.22 -8.76 -15.21
CA ASN A 219 -16.49 -8.89 -14.50
C ASN A 219 -16.57 -10.12 -13.59
N LYS A 220 -15.45 -10.43 -12.91
CA LYS A 220 -15.35 -11.51 -11.94
C LYS A 220 -14.64 -11.01 -10.70
N GLU A 221 -15.05 -11.52 -9.54
CA GLU A 221 -14.35 -11.23 -8.30
C GLU A 221 -12.99 -11.94 -8.28
N PHE A 222 -11.97 -11.22 -7.83
CA PHE A 222 -10.66 -11.73 -7.48
C PHE A 222 -10.49 -11.57 -5.97
N ASN A 223 -10.14 -12.66 -5.28
CA ASN A 223 -9.93 -12.68 -3.85
C ASN A 223 -8.54 -13.28 -3.59
N ASN A 224 -7.54 -12.42 -3.32
CA ASN A 224 -6.23 -12.85 -2.87
C ASN A 224 -5.90 -12.18 -1.54
N LYS A 225 -5.72 -12.98 -0.48
CA LYS A 225 -5.40 -12.43 0.83
C LYS A 225 -3.89 -12.44 1.03
N MET A 226 -3.30 -11.25 1.08
CA MET A 226 -1.92 -11.07 1.54
C MET A 226 -1.91 -11.04 3.07
N ILE A 227 -1.13 -11.91 3.69
CA ILE A 227 -1.00 -11.99 5.15
C ILE A 227 0.47 -11.73 5.49
N LEU A 228 0.72 -10.73 6.33
CA LEU A 228 2.05 -10.50 6.85
C LEU A 228 2.40 -11.57 7.90
N GLU A 229 3.41 -12.39 7.60
CA GLU A 229 4.07 -13.20 8.62
C GLU A 229 5.04 -12.31 9.40
N ASN A 230 4.93 -12.30 10.73
CA ASN A 230 5.74 -11.42 11.56
C ASN A 230 7.17 -11.96 11.69
N PRO A 231 8.20 -11.22 11.23
CA PRO A 231 9.57 -11.56 11.57
C PRO A 231 9.79 -11.40 13.09
N MET A 232 10.82 -12.07 13.61
CA MET A 232 11.18 -11.95 15.02
C MET A 232 11.84 -10.59 15.28
N MET A 233 11.21 -9.75 16.12
CA MET A 233 11.83 -8.51 16.58
C MET A 233 12.83 -8.80 17.68
N LYS A 234 14.07 -8.37 17.48
CA LYS A 234 15.13 -8.43 18.48
C LYS A 234 15.67 -7.02 18.68
N ILE A 235 15.20 -6.37 19.74
CA ILE A 235 15.65 -5.04 20.14
C ILE A 235 16.10 -5.07 21.60
N GLY A 236 17.05 -4.21 21.97
CA GLY A 236 17.50 -4.10 23.36
C GLY A 236 18.59 -3.05 23.56
N LEU A 237 19.01 -2.89 24.82
CA LEU A 237 20.06 -1.95 25.18
C LEU A 237 21.44 -2.46 24.72
N THR A 238 22.11 -1.70 23.86
CA THR A 238 23.50 -2.01 23.47
C THR A 238 24.48 -1.74 24.60
N SER A 239 25.67 -2.33 24.50
CA SER A 239 26.80 -2.05 25.38
C SER A 239 27.19 -0.56 25.40
N SER A 240 26.95 0.17 24.31
CA SER A 240 27.22 1.62 24.22
C SER A 240 26.23 2.42 25.06
N THR A 241 24.94 2.11 24.93
CA THR A 241 23.84 2.71 25.71
C THR A 241 24.01 2.44 27.20
N LEU A 242 24.35 1.20 27.57
CA LEU A 242 24.65 0.86 28.97
C LEU A 242 25.85 1.63 29.54
N LYS A 243 26.89 1.90 28.73
CA LYS A 243 28.01 2.77 29.14
C LYS A 243 27.58 4.22 29.37
N HIS A 244 26.65 4.73 28.58
CA HIS A 244 26.11 6.10 28.77
C HIS A 244 25.28 6.19 30.05
N ILE A 245 24.42 5.20 30.31
CA ILE A 245 23.67 5.09 31.57
C ILE A 245 24.63 5.00 32.77
N GLN A 246 25.70 4.21 32.65
CA GLN A 246 26.70 4.08 33.71
C GLN A 246 27.42 5.42 33.98
N LYS A 247 27.81 6.16 32.93
CA LYS A 247 28.42 7.49 33.08
C LYS A 247 27.47 8.50 33.73
N TYR A 248 26.21 8.52 33.31
CA TYR A 248 25.17 9.35 33.91
C TYR A 248 25.02 9.06 35.41
N THR A 249 24.97 7.78 35.77
CA THR A 249 24.79 7.34 37.15
C THR A 249 25.97 7.72 38.05
N LEU A 250 27.20 7.62 37.53
CA LEU A 250 28.39 8.07 38.24
C LEU A 250 28.36 9.60 38.44
N GLY A 251 28.05 10.37 37.39
CA GLY A 251 27.96 11.83 37.49
C GLY A 251 26.91 12.30 38.49
N GLN A 252 25.75 11.63 38.57
CA GLN A 252 24.75 11.94 39.60
C GLN A 252 25.24 11.62 41.02
N LYS A 253 26.03 10.56 41.23
CA LYS A 253 26.65 10.26 42.53
C LYS A 253 27.69 11.31 42.92
N ASP A 254 28.51 11.74 41.97
CA ASP A 254 29.57 12.74 42.19
C ASP A 254 28.97 14.12 42.51
N GLU A 255 27.93 14.57 41.78
CA GLU A 255 27.21 15.82 42.07
C GLU A 255 26.59 15.81 43.49
N ILE A 256 26.00 14.68 43.89
CA ILE A 256 25.44 14.54 45.25
C ILE A 256 26.54 14.57 46.30
N LEU A 257 27.69 13.94 46.03
CA LEU A 257 28.83 13.95 46.94
C LEU A 257 29.42 15.36 47.07
N GLU A 258 29.58 16.09 45.97
CA GLU A 258 30.08 17.47 45.97
C GLU A 258 29.14 18.44 46.68
N GLU A 259 27.81 18.30 46.50
CA GLU A 259 26.82 19.09 47.23
C GLU A 259 26.78 18.74 48.73
N ALA A 260 26.92 17.46 49.08
CA ALA A 260 26.99 17.03 50.49
C ALA A 260 28.30 17.45 51.18
N VAL A 261 29.41 17.53 50.42
CA VAL A 261 30.74 17.96 50.92
C VAL A 261 30.84 19.49 51.03
N LYS A 262 30.00 20.26 50.34
CA LYS A 262 29.88 21.72 50.59
C LYS A 262 29.38 22.06 52.00
N ASP A 263 28.68 21.14 52.66
CA ASP A 263 28.21 21.28 54.05
C ASP A 263 29.09 20.54 55.08
N TYR A 264 30.10 19.75 54.68
CA TYR A 264 30.98 19.05 55.62
C TYR A 264 32.39 18.75 55.05
N VAL A 265 33.42 19.10 55.82
CA VAL A 265 34.86 19.03 55.52
C VAL A 265 35.38 17.60 55.19
N VAL A 266 36.03 17.43 54.01
CA VAL A 266 37.23 16.62 53.56
C VAL A 266 37.55 15.24 54.24
N PRO A 267 38.24 14.24 53.59
CA PRO A 267 38.14 13.58 52.27
C PRO A 267 38.00 12.04 52.40
N LEU A 268 37.70 11.29 51.32
CA LEU A 268 38.19 9.90 51.19
C LEU A 268 38.15 9.35 49.76
N ALA A 269 39.31 8.84 49.34
CA ALA A 269 39.51 8.02 48.15
C ALA A 269 38.85 6.64 48.34
N LEU A 270 38.42 6.00 47.24
CA LEU A 270 38.52 4.54 47.06
C LEU A 270 38.28 4.15 45.58
N ALA A 271 39.26 3.43 45.04
CA ALA A 271 39.21 2.71 43.77
C ALA A 271 38.48 1.36 43.93
N GLY A 272 37.96 0.78 42.84
CA GLY A 272 37.51 -0.62 42.84
C GLY A 272 36.74 -1.06 41.60
N VAL A 273 37.39 -1.88 40.77
CA VAL A 273 36.87 -2.53 39.55
C VAL A 273 36.13 -3.83 39.89
N SER A 274 35.02 -4.12 39.21
CA SER A 274 34.60 -5.49 38.76
C SER A 274 33.43 -5.31 37.77
N GLY A 275 33.32 -5.95 36.61
CA GLY A 275 33.78 -7.27 36.16
C GLY A 275 32.55 -8.17 36.03
N GLY A 276 31.96 -8.30 34.83
CA GLY A 276 30.81 -9.19 34.61
C GLY A 276 30.32 -9.21 33.15
N VAL A 277 30.62 -10.31 32.46
CA VAL A 277 30.29 -10.62 31.06
C VAL A 277 28.96 -11.39 31.01
N SER A 278 28.02 -10.96 30.17
CA SER A 278 27.05 -11.87 29.53
C SER A 278 26.63 -11.29 28.17
N THR A 279 27.15 -11.94 27.13
CA THR A 279 26.73 -11.97 25.72
C THR A 279 25.64 -10.98 25.28
N LEU A 280 26.07 -9.81 24.80
CA LEU A 280 25.32 -8.99 23.84
C LEU A 280 26.11 -9.06 22.54
N TYR A 281 25.47 -9.55 21.48
CA TYR A 281 26.06 -9.64 20.15
C TYR A 281 26.66 -8.30 19.73
N ASP A 282 27.88 -8.35 19.18
CA ASP A 282 28.62 -7.21 18.64
C ASP A 282 27.83 -6.56 17.50
N ILE A 283 27.12 -5.48 17.80
CA ILE A 283 26.66 -4.52 16.79
C ILE A 283 27.80 -3.51 16.62
N GLY A 284 28.78 -3.88 15.78
CA GLY A 284 30.06 -3.18 15.65
C GLY A 284 30.04 -1.85 14.88
N SER A 285 28.91 -1.46 14.26
CA SER A 285 28.80 -0.24 13.45
C SER A 285 28.00 0.90 14.07
N THR A 286 27.22 0.67 15.12
CA THR A 286 26.39 1.71 15.80
C THR A 286 27.20 2.74 16.60
N VAL A 287 28.49 2.48 16.86
CA VAL A 287 29.31 3.34 17.72
C VAL A 287 29.67 4.68 17.05
N TYR A 288 29.76 4.73 15.72
CA TYR A 288 30.22 5.91 15.01
C TYR A 288 29.14 6.98 14.85
N ASP A 289 27.93 6.61 14.39
CA ASP A 289 26.84 7.58 14.15
C ASP A 289 26.27 8.15 15.45
N ILE A 290 26.15 7.31 16.48
CA ILE A 290 25.72 7.75 17.82
C ILE A 290 26.71 8.78 18.39
N LYS A 291 28.02 8.60 18.16
CA LYS A 291 29.04 9.51 18.71
C LYS A 291 29.00 10.89 18.06
N VAL A 292 28.85 10.97 16.74
CA VAL A 292 28.81 12.27 16.01
C VAL A 292 27.60 13.08 16.43
N THR A 293 26.41 12.46 16.47
CA THR A 293 25.19 13.14 16.88
C THR A 293 25.20 13.52 18.35
N ILE A 294 25.75 12.66 19.24
CA ILE A 294 25.94 13.01 20.66
C ILE A 294 26.90 14.18 20.85
N ASP A 295 27.99 14.24 20.09
CA ASP A 295 28.98 15.32 20.21
C ASP A 295 28.40 16.66 19.73
N ASP A 296 27.50 16.66 18.74
CA ASP A 296 26.77 17.86 18.31
C ASP A 296 25.67 18.29 19.28
N ILE A 297 24.96 17.34 19.90
CA ILE A 297 23.97 17.63 20.97
C ILE A 297 24.68 18.15 22.23
N LYS A 298 25.86 17.62 22.58
CA LYS A 298 26.66 18.13 23.71
C LYS A 298 27.14 19.57 23.48
N LYS A 299 27.44 19.96 22.24
CA LYS A 299 27.76 21.36 21.89
C LYS A 299 26.57 22.31 22.12
N GLN A 300 25.35 21.79 22.22
CA GLN A 300 24.13 22.57 22.45
C GLN A 300 23.72 22.66 23.93
N ASN A 301 24.55 22.22 24.88
CA ASN A 301 24.27 22.25 26.33
C ASN A 301 22.95 21.53 26.73
N VAL A 302 22.65 20.40 26.10
CA VAL A 302 21.47 19.60 26.46
C VAL A 302 21.64 18.96 27.83
N ASN A 303 20.56 18.95 28.62
CA ASN A 303 20.51 18.36 29.96
C ASN A 303 20.93 16.88 29.93
N PRO A 304 21.81 16.41 30.83
CA PRO A 304 22.19 15.00 30.95
C PRO A 304 21.02 14.02 31.01
N ASP A 305 19.89 14.41 31.61
CA ASP A 305 18.67 13.58 31.67
C ASP A 305 18.09 13.34 30.27
N ASP A 306 18.00 14.39 29.46
CA ASP A 306 17.44 14.32 28.11
C ASP A 306 18.41 13.62 27.15
N MET A 307 19.72 13.73 27.39
CA MET A 307 20.74 12.96 26.68
C MET A 307 20.58 11.44 26.88
N VAL A 308 20.30 10.98 28.11
CA VAL A 308 20.11 9.54 28.37
C VAL A 308 18.86 9.01 27.71
N LYS A 309 17.74 9.74 27.79
CA LYS A 309 16.49 9.39 27.11
C LYS A 309 16.71 9.31 25.60
N TYR A 310 17.32 10.34 25.01
CA TYR A 310 17.61 10.41 23.59
C TYR A 310 18.46 9.21 23.13
N VAL A 311 19.56 8.91 23.83
CA VAL A 311 20.45 7.79 23.44
C VAL A 311 19.72 6.45 23.50
N CYS A 312 18.85 6.24 24.50
CA CYS A 312 18.09 5.00 24.61
C CYS A 312 17.02 4.87 23.52
N ALA A 313 16.24 5.92 23.28
CA ALA A 313 15.20 5.92 22.26
C ALA A 313 15.80 5.78 20.85
N HIS A 314 16.89 6.51 20.57
CA HIS A 314 17.60 6.46 19.30
C HIS A 314 18.23 5.10 19.02
N ASP A 315 18.83 4.43 20.02
CA ASP A 315 19.41 3.09 19.85
C ASP A 315 18.35 2.05 19.46
N LEU A 316 17.16 2.12 20.09
CA LEU A 316 16.05 1.23 19.77
C LEU A 316 15.42 1.54 18.41
N SER A 317 15.20 2.82 18.12
CA SER A 317 14.70 3.28 16.82
C SER A 317 15.61 2.80 15.69
N PHE A 318 16.93 3.01 15.84
CA PHE A 318 17.94 2.54 14.89
C PHE A 318 17.85 1.03 14.66
N GLN A 319 17.69 0.23 15.73
CA GLN A 319 17.58 -1.22 15.60
C GLN A 319 16.30 -1.64 14.85
N ILE A 320 15.18 -0.98 15.11
CA ILE A 320 13.92 -1.26 14.41
C ILE A 320 14.06 -0.87 12.92
N GLU A 321 14.53 0.32 12.63
CA GLU A 321 14.67 0.84 11.27
C GLU A 321 15.67 0.04 10.44
N ASN A 322 16.82 -0.35 11.01
CA ASN A 322 17.92 -0.94 10.24
C ASN A 322 17.97 -2.47 10.27
N TYR A 323 17.27 -3.12 11.21
CA TYR A 323 17.28 -4.59 11.30
C TYR A 323 15.89 -5.22 11.15
N TYR A 324 14.85 -4.62 11.72
CA TYR A 324 13.50 -5.20 11.70
C TYR A 324 12.69 -4.78 10.46
N MET A 325 12.68 -3.49 10.15
CA MET A 325 11.95 -2.95 9.01
C MET A 325 12.42 -3.49 7.65
N PRO A 326 13.71 -3.77 7.40
CA PRO A 326 14.14 -4.39 6.15
C PRO A 326 13.58 -5.81 5.96
N GLN A 327 13.47 -6.60 7.03
CA GLN A 327 12.84 -7.92 6.96
C GLN A 327 11.35 -7.80 6.62
N CYS A 328 10.64 -6.86 7.23
CA CYS A 328 9.24 -6.60 6.90
C CYS A 328 9.09 -6.15 5.45
N LYS A 329 10.01 -5.28 4.98
CA LYS A 329 10.03 -4.80 3.60
C LYS A 329 10.16 -5.96 2.62
N ASP A 330 11.14 -6.84 2.80
CA ASP A 330 11.36 -7.96 1.87
C ASP A 330 10.13 -8.87 1.77
N ILE A 331 9.47 -9.15 2.90
CA ILE A 331 8.22 -9.92 2.93
C ILE A 331 7.11 -9.19 2.16
N VAL A 332 6.93 -7.90 2.40
CA VAL A 332 5.90 -7.09 1.74
C VAL A 332 6.13 -7.01 0.22
N MET A 333 7.38 -6.81 -0.22
CA MET A 333 7.71 -6.78 -1.65
C MET A 333 7.32 -8.10 -2.33
N GLY A 334 7.66 -9.24 -1.70
CA GLY A 334 7.29 -10.55 -2.22
C GLY A 334 5.78 -10.78 -2.28
N LEU A 335 5.04 -10.31 -1.27
CA LEU A 335 3.57 -10.41 -1.26
C LEU A 335 2.93 -9.57 -2.37
N ILE A 336 3.44 -8.36 -2.63
CA ILE A 336 2.96 -7.49 -3.70
C ILE A 336 3.22 -8.13 -5.07
N ASP A 337 4.43 -8.66 -5.29
CA ASP A 337 4.79 -9.34 -6.54
C ASP A 337 3.89 -10.56 -6.81
N ASP A 338 3.77 -11.46 -5.83
CA ASP A 338 2.94 -12.66 -5.94
C ASP A 338 1.45 -12.32 -6.17
N SER A 339 0.93 -11.28 -5.48
CA SER A 339 -0.46 -10.86 -5.66
C SER A 339 -0.73 -10.32 -7.06
N ASN A 340 0.17 -9.49 -7.60
CA ASN A 340 0.03 -8.95 -8.95
C ASN A 340 0.18 -10.02 -10.03
N GLU A 341 1.09 -10.99 -9.85
CA GLU A 341 1.22 -12.12 -10.76
C GLU A 341 -0.05 -12.99 -10.77
N LYS A 342 -0.59 -13.30 -9.58
CA LYS A 342 -1.86 -14.02 -9.44
C LYS A 342 -3.02 -13.29 -10.11
N LEU A 343 -3.10 -11.97 -9.94
CA LEU A 343 -4.12 -11.15 -10.59
C LEU A 343 -4.00 -11.20 -12.11
N LEU A 344 -2.80 -11.05 -12.66
CA LEU A 344 -2.55 -11.10 -14.09
C LEU A 344 -2.98 -12.46 -14.67
N ASN A 345 -2.53 -13.54 -14.06
CA ASN A 345 -2.88 -14.90 -14.48
C ASN A 345 -4.40 -15.14 -14.40
N TYR A 346 -5.05 -14.62 -13.36
CA TYR A 346 -6.49 -14.68 -13.24
C TYR A 346 -7.22 -13.90 -14.34
N ILE A 347 -6.76 -12.70 -14.68
CA ILE A 347 -7.35 -11.92 -15.78
C ILE A 347 -7.16 -12.63 -17.12
N ILE A 348 -5.95 -13.06 -17.44
CA ILE A 348 -5.66 -13.73 -18.72
C ILE A 348 -6.52 -14.98 -18.92
N SER A 349 -6.70 -15.79 -17.86
CA SER A 349 -7.53 -17.00 -17.93
C SER A 349 -9.03 -16.73 -18.08
N ASN A 350 -9.48 -15.48 -17.86
CA ASN A 350 -10.88 -15.08 -17.93
C ASN A 350 -11.21 -14.11 -19.08
N LEU A 351 -10.22 -13.71 -19.87
CA LEU A 351 -10.36 -13.01 -21.16
C LEU A 351 -10.56 -14.01 -22.30
#